data_AF-A0A415JWU9-F1
#
_entry.id   AF-A0A415JWU9-F1
#
_cell.length_a   1.000
_cell.length_b   1.000
_cell.length_c   1.000
_cell.angle_alpha   90.00
_cell.angle_beta   90.00
_cell.angle_gamma   90.00
#
_symmetry.space_group_name_H-M   'P 1'
#
loop_
_entity.id
_entity.type
_entity.pdbx_description
1 polymer ?
#
loop_
_entity_poly.entity_id
_entity_poly.type
_entity_poly.pdbx_seq_one_letter_code
_entity_poly.pdbx_strand_id
1 'polypeptide(L)'
;MPKTETDIEKRNKYGMLCGIVGIFLNLILFAGKLFAGMLSGAISITADAFNNLSDAGSSIITIAGFKMAAQRADEEHPYGHARMEYVATLAVAAIILIMGFELFRDSFGKIIKPQDIEFSWFIVAILLASIAVKCVMAVYNFYFSKKLDSSTLEATGRDSLSDCIATSVVLAATLIAHFSGLNLDGIGGVFVSLFIFYSGISSAREAIDPLLGAKPEPEFVDRLKEMVLDFDKNILGMHDLMVHDYGPGHRIVSFHAEVPEDGDMVELHDIIDNLERRIRRELGCIVTIHMDPVAIEDEEVAVLKAEVLSVIKGLDSHINMHDFRIIRGDTHTNLVFDIAVPFGYITSDDDICNAIQENVRKKLGKNYYTVIEVDRDNYINI
;
A
#
# COMPACT_ATOMS: atom_id res chain seq x y z
N MET A 1 8.28 -0.93 20.18
CA MET A 1 8.83 -2.31 20.07
C MET A 1 8.19 -3.20 21.15
N PRO A 2 7.31 -4.15 20.79
CA PRO A 2 6.81 -5.14 21.75
C PRO A 2 7.96 -6.03 22.23
N LYS A 3 8.12 -6.20 23.54
CA LYS A 3 9.34 -6.73 24.17
C LYS A 3 9.30 -8.24 24.48
N THR A 4 8.19 -8.94 24.22
CA THR A 4 8.08 -10.40 24.39
C THR A 4 7.05 -11.03 23.44
N GLU A 5 7.19 -12.32 23.13
CA GLU A 5 6.24 -13.14 22.33
C GLU A 5 4.81 -13.08 22.92
N THR A 6 4.70 -13.01 24.26
CA THR A 6 3.46 -12.80 25.00
C THR A 6 2.78 -11.46 24.75
N ASP A 7 3.51 -10.40 24.41
CA ASP A 7 2.93 -9.08 24.13
C ASP A 7 2.31 -9.04 22.72
N ILE A 8 2.91 -9.76 21.76
CA ILE A 8 2.39 -9.92 20.40
C ILE A 8 1.09 -10.73 20.44
N GLU A 9 1.05 -11.84 21.18
CA GLU A 9 -0.19 -12.61 21.35
C GLU A 9 -1.31 -11.78 22.00
N LYS A 10 -1.00 -10.99 23.04
CA LYS A 10 -1.98 -10.10 23.68
C LYS A 10 -2.50 -9.06 22.70
N ARG A 11 -1.63 -8.41 21.95
CA ARG A 11 -2.00 -7.44 20.91
C ARG A 11 -2.95 -8.06 19.88
N ASN A 12 -2.65 -9.26 19.39
CA ASN A 12 -3.49 -9.96 18.42
C ASN A 12 -4.85 -10.36 19.01
N LYS A 13 -4.88 -10.89 20.24
CA LYS A 13 -6.14 -11.26 20.92
C LYS A 13 -7.06 -10.05 21.15
N TYR A 14 -6.52 -8.95 21.67
CA TYR A 14 -7.31 -7.74 21.90
C TYR A 14 -7.71 -7.04 20.60
N GLY A 15 -6.82 -6.96 19.60
CA GLY A 15 -7.16 -6.44 18.28
C GLY A 15 -8.29 -7.22 17.61
N MET A 16 -8.21 -8.56 17.64
CA MET A 16 -9.26 -9.43 17.09
C MET A 16 -10.57 -9.30 17.88
N LEU A 17 -10.51 -9.21 19.21
CA LEU A 17 -11.69 -8.96 20.04
C LEU A 17 -12.36 -7.62 19.69
N CYS A 18 -11.59 -6.53 19.60
CA CYS A 18 -12.08 -5.22 19.22
C CYS A 18 -12.72 -5.24 17.82
N GLY A 19 -12.11 -5.95 16.86
CA GLY A 19 -12.66 -6.13 15.53
C GLY A 19 -13.98 -6.89 15.51
N ILE A 20 -14.07 -8.04 16.19
CA ILE A 20 -15.30 -8.84 16.26
C ILE A 20 -16.44 -8.08 16.95
N VAL A 21 -16.14 -7.41 18.07
CA VAL A 21 -17.11 -6.58 18.78
C VAL A 21 -17.56 -5.41 17.88
N GLY A 22 -16.62 -4.78 17.16
CA GLY A 22 -16.91 -3.71 16.22
C GLY A 22 -17.85 -4.14 15.10
N ILE A 23 -17.62 -5.30 14.48
CA ILE A 23 -18.51 -5.89 13.47
C ILE A 23 -19.92 -6.08 14.03
N PHE A 24 -20.03 -6.73 15.18
CA PHE A 24 -21.33 -7.02 15.78
C PHE A 24 -22.11 -5.75 16.10
N LEU A 25 -21.46 -4.75 16.70
CA LEU A 25 -22.09 -3.47 17.01
C LEU A 25 -22.51 -2.73 15.74
N ASN A 26 -21.64 -2.66 14.73
CA ASN A 26 -21.97 -2.01 13.45
C ASN A 26 -23.16 -2.68 12.73
N LEU A 27 -23.27 -4.01 12.79
CA LEU A 27 -24.43 -4.72 12.25
C LEU A 27 -25.72 -4.44 13.01
N ILE A 28 -25.67 -4.34 14.34
CA ILE A 28 -26.83 -3.93 15.16
C ILE A 28 -27.25 -2.49 14.82
N LEU A 29 -26.27 -1.58 14.71
CA LEU A 29 -26.53 -0.18 14.36
C LEU A 29 -27.12 -0.06 12.96
N PHE A 30 -26.58 -0.79 11.99
CA PHE A 30 -27.13 -0.89 10.65
C PHE A 30 -28.60 -1.35 10.69
N ALA A 31 -28.90 -2.46 11.36
CA ALA A 31 -30.26 -2.98 11.43
C ALA A 31 -31.24 -1.98 12.10
N GLY A 32 -30.83 -1.37 13.21
CA GLY A 32 -31.63 -0.39 13.93
C GLY A 32 -31.91 0.87 13.10
N LYS A 33 -30.87 1.45 12.50
CA LYS A 33 -30.99 2.64 11.66
C LYS A 33 -31.73 2.35 10.36
N LEU A 34 -31.49 1.22 9.71
CA LEU A 34 -32.22 0.83 8.50
C LEU A 34 -33.72 0.70 8.81
N PHE A 35 -34.07 0.07 9.92
CA PHE A 35 -35.46 0.00 10.38
C PHE A 35 -36.05 1.40 10.61
N ALA A 36 -35.32 2.29 11.28
CA ALA A 36 -35.74 3.67 11.50
C ALA A 36 -35.89 4.47 10.20
N GLY A 37 -34.98 4.28 9.23
CA GLY A 37 -35.02 4.92 7.92
C GLY A 37 -36.19 4.46 7.07
N MET A 38 -36.49 3.15 7.07
CA MET A 38 -37.67 2.60 6.39
C MET A 38 -38.97 3.11 7.04
N LEU A 39 -39.02 3.18 8.37
CA LEU A 39 -40.23 3.61 9.09
C LEU A 39 -40.50 5.12 8.91
N SER A 40 -39.47 5.96 8.97
CA SER A 40 -39.61 7.42 8.72
C SER A 40 -39.74 7.78 7.24
N GLY A 41 -39.30 6.88 6.36
CA GLY A 41 -39.00 7.19 4.97
C GLY A 41 -37.73 8.06 4.80
N ALA A 42 -36.97 8.38 5.85
CA ALA A 42 -35.80 9.26 5.78
C ALA A 42 -34.61 8.58 5.07
N ILE A 43 -34.12 9.20 4.00
CA ILE A 43 -32.97 8.67 3.23
C ILE A 43 -31.68 8.96 3.98
N SER A 44 -31.58 10.07 4.70
CA SER A 44 -30.39 10.40 5.51
C SER A 44 -30.14 9.37 6.61
N ILE A 45 -31.20 8.85 7.26
CA ILE A 45 -31.10 7.78 8.25
C ILE A 45 -30.71 6.46 7.57
N THR A 46 -31.31 6.15 6.43
CA THR A 46 -30.96 4.95 5.65
C THR A 46 -29.50 4.99 5.20
N ALA A 47 -29.01 6.12 4.72
CA ALA A 47 -27.62 6.30 4.34
C ALA A 47 -26.67 6.13 5.53
N ASP A 48 -26.99 6.74 6.67
CA ASP A 48 -26.21 6.57 7.91
C ASP A 48 -26.19 5.11 8.40
N ALA A 49 -27.25 4.33 8.12
CA ALA A 49 -27.25 2.89 8.34
C ALA A 49 -26.21 2.18 7.44
N PHE A 50 -26.24 2.44 6.13
CA PHE A 50 -25.33 1.82 5.17
C PHE A 50 -23.86 2.19 5.39
N ASN A 51 -23.58 3.34 6.00
CA ASN A 51 -22.24 3.65 6.48
C ASN A 51 -21.77 2.64 7.54
N ASN A 52 -22.62 2.29 8.52
CA ASN A 52 -22.28 1.24 9.50
C ASN A 52 -22.19 -0.15 8.88
N LEU A 53 -22.97 -0.44 7.83
CA LEU A 53 -22.79 -1.68 7.07
C LEU A 53 -21.42 -1.71 6.37
N SER A 54 -20.98 -0.59 5.83
CA SER A 54 -19.67 -0.46 5.18
C SER A 54 -18.54 -0.72 6.18
N ASP A 55 -18.61 -0.15 7.38
CA ASP A 55 -17.63 -0.41 8.46
C ASP A 55 -17.58 -1.90 8.87
N ALA A 56 -18.76 -2.53 9.00
CA ALA A 56 -18.86 -3.95 9.29
C ALA A 56 -18.27 -4.79 8.15
N GLY A 57 -18.57 -4.43 6.90
CA GLY A 57 -18.06 -5.06 5.69
C GLY A 57 -16.53 -5.04 5.63
N SER A 58 -15.92 -3.86 5.78
CA SER A 58 -14.46 -3.72 5.81
C SER A 58 -13.83 -4.57 6.90
N SER A 59 -14.40 -4.57 8.10
CA SER A 59 -13.90 -5.38 9.22
C SER A 59 -14.06 -6.89 8.97
N ILE A 60 -15.18 -7.32 8.37
CA ILE A 60 -15.41 -8.72 7.98
C ILE A 60 -14.38 -9.14 6.95
N ILE A 61 -14.10 -8.31 5.95
CA ILE A 61 -13.07 -8.61 4.94
C ILE A 61 -11.71 -8.72 5.58
N THR A 62 -11.34 -7.84 6.50
CA THR A 62 -10.06 -7.98 7.21
C THR A 62 -9.98 -9.36 7.88
N ILE A 63 -11.03 -9.80 8.60
CA ILE A 63 -11.04 -11.09 9.29
C ILE A 63 -11.08 -12.29 8.31
N ALA A 64 -11.94 -12.22 7.29
CA ALA A 64 -12.11 -13.27 6.30
C ALA A 64 -10.91 -13.36 5.36
N GLY A 65 -10.36 -12.21 4.98
CA GLY A 65 -9.14 -12.00 4.22
C GLY A 65 -7.97 -12.68 4.89
N PHE A 66 -7.76 -12.51 6.21
CA PHE A 66 -6.74 -13.27 6.94
C PHE A 66 -6.92 -14.78 6.81
N LYS A 67 -8.16 -15.29 6.90
CA LYS A 67 -8.42 -16.73 6.81
C LYS A 67 -8.20 -17.28 5.40
N MET A 68 -8.59 -16.53 4.37
CA MET A 68 -8.40 -16.90 2.97
C MET A 68 -6.94 -16.75 2.53
N ALA A 69 -6.27 -15.69 2.98
CA ALA A 69 -4.85 -15.45 2.72
C ALA A 69 -3.95 -16.49 3.39
N ALA A 70 -4.37 -17.05 4.52
CA ALA A 70 -3.66 -18.15 5.18
C ALA A 70 -3.76 -19.49 4.42
N GLN A 71 -4.54 -19.57 3.33
CA GLN A 71 -4.56 -20.76 2.48
C GLN A 71 -3.21 -20.91 1.76
N ARG A 72 -2.57 -22.07 2.00
CA ARG A 72 -1.28 -22.41 1.42
C ARG A 72 -1.34 -22.48 -0.10
N ALA A 73 -0.18 -22.37 -0.75
CA ALA A 73 -0.03 -22.62 -2.17
C ALA A 73 -0.54 -24.01 -2.56
N ASP A 74 -1.15 -24.09 -3.73
CA ASP A 74 -1.60 -25.32 -4.39
C ASP A 74 -1.16 -25.35 -5.85
N GLU A 75 -1.55 -26.39 -6.60
CA GLU A 75 -1.13 -26.59 -7.99
C GLU A 75 -1.62 -25.48 -8.93
N GLU A 76 -2.79 -24.90 -8.65
CA GLU A 76 -3.36 -23.81 -9.44
C GLU A 76 -2.76 -22.46 -9.04
N HIS A 77 -2.37 -22.30 -7.77
CA HIS A 77 -1.86 -21.07 -7.18
C HIS A 77 -0.53 -21.33 -6.44
N PRO A 78 0.60 -21.47 -7.16
CA PRO A 78 1.89 -21.85 -6.58
C PRO A 78 2.48 -20.79 -5.63
N TYR A 79 2.00 -19.54 -5.71
CA TYR A 79 2.39 -18.45 -4.81
C TYR A 79 1.42 -18.22 -3.65
N GLY A 80 0.39 -19.07 -3.51
CA GLY A 80 -0.63 -18.94 -2.47
C GLY A 80 -1.79 -18.03 -2.84
N HIS A 81 -2.67 -17.80 -1.87
CA HIS A 81 -3.96 -17.12 -2.05
C HIS A 81 -4.02 -15.75 -1.38
N ALA A 82 -2.89 -15.19 -0.93
CA ALA A 82 -2.90 -13.99 -0.10
C ALA A 82 -3.50 -12.75 -0.81
N ARG A 83 -3.37 -12.63 -2.13
CA ARG A 83 -4.07 -11.58 -2.91
C ARG A 83 -5.60 -11.69 -2.92
N MET A 84 -6.18 -12.82 -2.51
CA MET A 84 -7.64 -12.95 -2.38
C MET A 84 -8.22 -11.99 -1.35
N GLU A 85 -7.43 -11.55 -0.37
CA GLU A 85 -7.81 -10.49 0.55
C GLU A 85 -8.18 -9.20 -0.21
N TYR A 86 -7.32 -8.75 -1.13
CA TYR A 86 -7.57 -7.56 -1.93
C TYR A 86 -8.76 -7.72 -2.87
N VAL A 87 -8.93 -8.91 -3.46
CA VAL A 87 -10.09 -9.20 -4.33
C VAL A 87 -11.40 -9.14 -3.54
N ALA A 88 -11.42 -9.67 -2.32
CA ALA A 88 -12.57 -9.58 -1.43
C ALA A 88 -12.86 -8.13 -1.02
N THR A 89 -11.81 -7.34 -0.71
CA THR A 89 -11.92 -5.91 -0.43
C THR A 89 -12.55 -5.16 -1.60
N LEU A 90 -12.09 -5.43 -2.81
CA LEU A 90 -12.61 -4.80 -4.02
C LEU A 90 -14.09 -5.16 -4.27
N ALA A 91 -14.50 -6.40 -4.01
CA ALA A 91 -15.88 -6.82 -4.17
C ALA A 91 -16.83 -6.07 -3.23
N VAL A 92 -16.45 -5.87 -1.96
CA VAL A 92 -17.26 -5.09 -1.02
C VAL A 92 -17.22 -3.60 -1.34
N ALA A 93 -16.05 -3.06 -1.71
CA ALA A 93 -15.95 -1.68 -2.16
C ALA A 93 -16.90 -1.41 -3.34
N ALA A 94 -17.04 -2.34 -4.28
CA ALA A 94 -18.01 -2.24 -5.37
C ALA A 94 -19.46 -2.20 -4.87
N ILE A 95 -19.83 -3.05 -3.90
CA ILE A 95 -21.17 -3.04 -3.28
C ILE A 95 -21.43 -1.69 -2.58
N ILE A 96 -20.46 -1.19 -1.82
CA ILE A 96 -20.55 0.11 -1.13
C ILE A 96 -20.75 1.25 -2.13
N LEU A 97 -20.03 1.24 -3.26
CA LEU A 97 -20.16 2.25 -4.30
C LEU A 97 -21.53 2.22 -4.99
N ILE A 98 -22.05 1.03 -5.28
CA ILE A 98 -23.41 0.88 -5.83
C ILE A 98 -24.44 1.44 -4.85
N MET A 99 -24.34 1.08 -3.57
CA MET A 99 -25.24 1.59 -2.52
C MET A 99 -25.12 3.11 -2.35
N GLY A 100 -23.90 3.64 -2.34
CA GLY A 100 -23.64 5.08 -2.28
C GLY A 100 -24.28 5.83 -3.44
N PHE A 101 -24.22 5.27 -4.66
CA PHE A 101 -24.88 5.84 -5.84
C PHE A 101 -26.41 5.83 -5.73
N GLU A 102 -27.00 4.72 -5.29
CA GLU A 102 -28.46 4.65 -5.10
C GLU A 102 -28.94 5.66 -4.06
N LEU A 103 -28.27 5.74 -2.92
CA LEU A 103 -28.58 6.69 -1.85
C LEU A 103 -28.41 8.14 -2.32
N PHE A 104 -27.35 8.44 -3.07
CA PHE A 104 -27.14 9.77 -3.64
C PHE A 104 -28.26 10.15 -4.61
N ARG A 105 -28.61 9.25 -5.54
CA ARG A 105 -29.68 9.44 -6.51
C ARG A 105 -31.02 9.72 -5.80
N ASP A 106 -31.36 8.90 -4.81
CA ASP A 106 -32.64 9.03 -4.12
C ASP A 106 -32.67 10.28 -3.23
N SER A 107 -31.55 10.61 -2.55
CA SER A 107 -31.40 11.84 -1.76
C SER A 107 -31.52 13.09 -2.62
N PHE A 108 -30.86 13.10 -3.78
CA PHE A 108 -30.96 14.19 -4.75
C PHE A 108 -32.38 14.31 -5.31
N GLY A 109 -33.04 13.18 -5.55
CA GLY A 109 -34.46 13.12 -5.91
C GLY A 109 -35.36 13.81 -4.88
N LYS A 110 -35.10 13.61 -3.58
CA LYS A 110 -35.83 14.28 -2.49
C LYS A 110 -35.57 15.78 -2.38
N ILE A 111 -34.41 16.26 -2.81
CA ILE A 111 -34.16 17.72 -2.91
C ILE A 111 -35.08 18.34 -3.97
N ILE A 112 -35.23 17.67 -5.12
CA ILE A 112 -36.06 18.16 -6.23
C ILE A 112 -37.56 18.00 -5.90
N LYS A 113 -37.94 16.86 -5.33
CA LYS A 113 -39.32 16.54 -4.94
C LYS A 113 -39.35 16.15 -3.46
N PRO A 114 -39.48 17.13 -2.55
CA PRO A 114 -39.57 16.86 -1.12
C PRO A 114 -40.74 15.92 -0.81
N GLN A 115 -40.45 14.91 0.01
CA GLN A 115 -41.44 13.96 0.52
C GLN A 115 -41.47 14.06 2.03
N ASP A 116 -42.66 14.09 2.62
CA ASP A 116 -42.81 14.17 4.07
C ASP A 116 -42.14 12.98 4.76
N ILE A 117 -41.56 13.26 5.92
CA ILE A 117 -40.84 12.30 6.74
C ILE A 117 -41.70 12.05 7.97
N GLU A 118 -41.96 10.78 8.26
CA GLU A 118 -42.67 10.43 9.48
C GLU A 118 -41.74 10.61 10.69
N PHE A 119 -42.13 11.51 11.58
CA PHE A 119 -41.43 11.71 12.84
C PHE A 119 -41.96 10.77 13.91
N SER A 120 -41.05 10.15 14.66
CA SER A 120 -41.37 9.39 15.86
C SER A 120 -40.27 9.54 16.91
N TRP A 121 -40.66 9.71 18.18
CA TRP A 121 -39.72 9.68 19.31
C TRP A 121 -38.95 8.36 19.40
N PHE A 122 -39.52 7.27 18.87
CA PHE A 122 -38.83 5.99 18.76
C PHE A 122 -37.62 6.06 17.82
N ILE A 123 -37.72 6.79 16.71
CA ILE A 123 -36.62 6.99 15.75
C ILE A 123 -35.51 7.83 16.38
N VAL A 124 -35.88 8.89 17.10
CA VAL A 124 -34.93 9.70 17.87
C VAL A 124 -34.19 8.84 18.89
N ALA A 125 -34.87 7.94 19.60
CA ALA A 125 -34.25 7.02 20.54
C ALA A 125 -33.23 6.09 19.86
N ILE A 126 -33.54 5.57 18.66
CA ILE A 126 -32.61 4.74 17.88
C ILE A 126 -31.34 5.53 17.49
N LEU A 127 -31.49 6.77 17.02
CA LEU A 127 -30.35 7.61 16.64
C LEU A 127 -29.48 7.98 17.86
N LEU A 128 -30.10 8.33 18.99
CA LEU A 128 -29.38 8.60 20.24
C LEU A 128 -28.64 7.37 20.76
N ALA A 129 -29.29 6.19 20.72
CA ALA A 129 -28.64 4.93 21.08
C ALA A 129 -27.46 4.63 20.14
N SER A 130 -27.60 4.93 18.85
CA SER A 130 -26.52 4.74 17.87
C SER A 130 -25.30 5.62 18.16
N ILE A 131 -25.54 6.90 18.47
CA ILE A 131 -24.48 7.83 18.89
C ILE A 131 -23.81 7.32 20.17
N ALA A 132 -24.59 6.86 21.16
CA ALA A 132 -24.03 6.34 22.41
C ALA A 132 -23.13 5.11 22.17
N VAL A 133 -23.57 4.16 21.34
CA VAL A 133 -22.78 2.97 20.98
C VAL A 133 -21.48 3.38 20.27
N LYS A 134 -21.55 4.26 19.26
CA LYS A 134 -20.35 4.74 18.55
C LYS A 134 -19.40 5.53 19.45
N CYS A 135 -19.91 6.30 20.42
CA CYS A 135 -19.10 6.94 21.45
C CYS A 135 -18.36 5.90 22.32
N VAL A 136 -19.05 4.84 22.75
CA VAL A 136 -18.42 3.74 23.49
C VAL A 136 -17.36 3.06 22.62
N MET A 137 -17.64 2.86 21.33
CA MET A 137 -16.68 2.33 20.36
C MET A 137 -15.44 3.18 20.23
N ALA A 138 -15.59 4.49 20.08
CA ALA A 138 -14.48 5.43 20.04
C ALA A 138 -13.64 5.34 21.31
N VAL A 139 -14.27 5.35 22.48
CA VAL A 139 -13.57 5.30 23.78
C VAL A 139 -12.75 4.03 23.94
N TYR A 140 -13.32 2.85 23.70
CA TYR A 140 -12.54 1.62 23.87
C TYR A 140 -11.44 1.50 22.81
N ASN A 141 -11.68 1.91 21.57
CA ASN A 141 -10.68 1.86 20.51
C ASN A 141 -9.49 2.79 20.82
N PHE A 142 -9.74 4.02 21.28
CA PHE A 142 -8.67 4.92 21.73
C PHE A 142 -7.93 4.43 22.98
N TYR A 143 -8.63 3.75 23.89
CA TYR A 143 -7.98 3.16 25.06
C TYR A 143 -7.02 2.04 24.66
N PHE A 144 -7.48 1.11 23.80
CA PHE A 144 -6.65 -0.02 23.35
C PHE A 144 -5.59 0.39 22.33
N SER A 145 -5.81 1.42 21.51
CA SER A 145 -4.80 1.93 20.59
C SER A 145 -3.55 2.41 21.34
N LYS A 146 -3.73 3.19 22.41
CA LYS A 146 -2.61 3.65 23.26
C LYS A 146 -1.95 2.50 24.02
N LYS A 147 -2.74 1.53 24.50
CA LYS A 147 -2.23 0.40 25.28
C LYS A 147 -1.45 -0.61 24.44
N LEU A 148 -1.83 -0.76 23.17
CA LEU A 148 -1.26 -1.75 22.25
C LEU A 148 -0.34 -1.13 21.19
N ASP A 149 -0.15 0.20 21.21
CA ASP A 149 0.59 0.97 20.21
C ASP A 149 0.11 0.63 18.79
N SER A 150 -1.21 0.75 18.60
CA SER A 150 -1.90 0.33 17.38
C SER A 150 -2.54 1.52 16.66
N SER A 151 -1.92 1.94 15.57
CA SER A 151 -2.46 2.95 14.65
C SER A 151 -3.80 2.52 14.04
N THR A 152 -3.99 1.22 13.77
CA THR A 152 -5.25 0.66 13.27
C THR A 152 -6.41 0.92 14.24
N LEU A 153 -6.25 0.61 15.52
CA LEU A 153 -7.28 0.86 16.53
C LEU A 153 -7.52 2.36 16.74
N GLU A 154 -6.48 3.19 16.60
CA GLU A 154 -6.64 4.64 16.66
C GLU A 154 -7.50 5.15 15.49
N ALA A 155 -7.26 4.67 14.27
CA ALA A 155 -8.06 4.98 13.10
C ALA A 155 -9.53 4.56 13.31
N THR A 156 -9.78 3.32 13.75
CA THR A 156 -11.15 2.84 14.04
C THR A 156 -11.85 3.68 15.13
N GLY A 157 -11.09 4.21 16.10
CA GLY A 157 -11.61 5.13 17.09
C GLY A 157 -12.04 6.47 16.50
N ARG A 158 -11.24 7.03 15.57
CA ARG A 158 -11.57 8.26 14.83
C ARG A 158 -12.77 8.06 13.91
N ASP A 159 -12.86 6.92 13.22
CA ASP A 159 -14.01 6.58 12.37
C ASP A 159 -15.29 6.50 13.21
N SER A 160 -15.23 5.85 14.38
CA SER A 160 -16.37 5.80 15.30
C SER A 160 -16.82 7.20 15.76
N LEU A 161 -15.89 8.14 15.92
CA LEU A 161 -16.22 9.54 16.24
C LEU A 161 -16.82 10.28 15.04
N SER A 162 -16.30 10.06 13.83
CA SER A 162 -16.87 10.60 12.59
C SER A 162 -18.33 10.16 12.43
N ASP A 163 -18.63 8.91 12.75
CA ASP A 163 -19.98 8.36 12.74
C ASP A 163 -20.89 8.98 13.79
N CYS A 164 -20.39 9.25 15.01
CA CYS A 164 -21.15 10.01 15.99
C CYS A 164 -21.57 11.38 15.43
N ILE A 165 -20.66 12.05 14.73
CA ILE A 165 -20.93 13.36 14.12
C ILE A 165 -21.95 13.21 13.00
N ALA A 166 -21.76 12.25 12.09
CA ALA A 166 -22.69 11.98 10.99
C ALA A 166 -24.11 11.68 11.48
N THR A 167 -24.25 10.75 12.43
CA THR A 167 -25.55 10.41 13.04
C THR A 167 -26.13 11.60 13.81
N SER A 168 -25.31 12.43 14.45
CA SER A 168 -25.78 13.66 15.12
C SER A 168 -26.32 14.69 14.13
N VAL A 169 -25.70 14.83 12.96
CA VAL A 169 -26.20 15.69 11.87
C VAL A 169 -27.53 15.18 11.34
N VAL A 170 -27.66 13.87 11.15
CA VAL A 170 -28.93 13.23 10.73
C VAL A 170 -30.03 13.43 11.80
N LEU A 171 -29.70 13.26 13.08
CA LEU A 171 -30.62 13.52 14.18
C LEU A 171 -31.04 15.00 14.23
N ALA A 172 -30.10 15.93 14.08
CA ALA A 172 -30.38 17.36 14.04
C ALA A 172 -31.29 17.70 12.84
N ALA A 173 -31.01 17.17 11.66
CA ALA A 173 -31.84 17.35 10.48
C ALA A 173 -33.28 16.82 10.69
N THR A 174 -33.41 15.66 11.35
CA THR A 174 -34.71 15.06 11.69
C THR A 174 -35.49 15.94 12.67
N LEU A 175 -34.84 16.48 13.71
CA LEU A 175 -35.47 17.37 14.69
C LEU A 175 -35.85 18.72 14.06
N ILE A 176 -34.99 19.30 13.24
CA ILE A 176 -35.27 20.55 12.52
C ILE A 176 -36.47 20.35 11.59
N ALA A 177 -36.52 19.26 10.83
CA ALA A 177 -37.65 18.94 9.96
C ALA A 177 -38.96 18.86 10.74
N HIS A 178 -38.95 18.25 11.93
CA HIS A 178 -40.13 18.15 12.79
C HIS A 178 -40.60 19.52 13.33
N PHE A 179 -39.69 20.33 13.87
CA PHE A 179 -40.07 21.58 14.54
C PHE A 179 -40.28 22.77 13.59
N SER A 180 -39.57 22.80 12.46
CA SER A 180 -39.62 23.92 11.50
C SER A 180 -40.44 23.62 10.24
N GLY A 181 -40.76 22.34 9.98
CA GLY A 181 -41.37 21.89 8.72
C GLY A 181 -40.43 21.92 7.52
N LEU A 182 -39.16 22.32 7.69
CA LEU A 182 -38.17 22.33 6.62
C LEU A 182 -37.57 20.93 6.42
N ASN A 183 -37.89 20.31 5.29
CA ASN A 183 -37.33 19.01 4.94
C ASN A 183 -35.87 19.14 4.49
N LEU A 184 -34.94 18.76 5.37
CA LEU A 184 -33.50 18.76 5.11
C LEU A 184 -32.94 17.35 4.83
N ASP A 185 -33.78 16.33 4.75
CA ASP A 185 -33.36 14.93 4.60
C ASP A 185 -32.67 14.65 3.28
N GLY A 186 -33.15 15.24 2.18
CA GLY A 186 -32.49 15.12 0.89
C GLY A 186 -31.06 15.68 0.92
N ILE A 187 -30.86 16.82 1.59
CA ILE A 187 -29.53 17.43 1.75
C ILE A 187 -28.66 16.54 2.65
N GLY A 188 -29.18 16.12 3.81
CA GLY A 188 -28.47 15.22 4.73
C GLY A 188 -28.07 13.90 4.07
N GLY A 189 -28.96 13.29 3.29
CA GLY A 189 -28.69 12.07 2.53
C GLY A 189 -27.63 12.25 1.43
N VAL A 190 -27.62 13.40 0.74
CA VAL A 190 -26.54 13.73 -0.20
C VAL A 190 -25.19 13.83 0.53
N PHE A 191 -25.13 14.54 1.66
CA PHE A 191 -23.88 14.62 2.44
C PHE A 191 -23.38 13.25 2.90
N VAL A 192 -24.26 12.41 3.45
CA VAL A 192 -23.86 11.07 3.93
C VAL A 192 -23.49 10.16 2.77
N SER A 193 -24.22 10.17 1.65
CA SER A 193 -23.89 9.35 0.48
C SER A 193 -22.54 9.74 -0.16
N LEU A 194 -22.16 11.02 -0.15
CA LEU A 194 -20.82 11.45 -0.57
C LEU A 194 -19.71 10.89 0.34
N PHE A 195 -19.96 10.79 1.64
CA PHE A 195 -19.04 10.15 2.58
C PHE A 195 -18.89 8.66 2.27
N ILE A 196 -20.01 7.95 2.03
CA ILE A 196 -19.99 6.53 1.62
C ILE A 196 -19.22 6.35 0.30
N PHE A 197 -19.42 7.24 -0.68
CA PHE A 197 -18.65 7.22 -1.93
C PHE A 197 -17.15 7.35 -1.71
N TYR A 198 -16.75 8.31 -0.87
CA TYR A 198 -15.35 8.50 -0.52
C TYR A 198 -14.77 7.23 0.13
N SER A 199 -15.47 6.65 1.11
CA SER A 199 -15.07 5.40 1.77
C SER A 199 -14.96 4.23 0.79
N GLY A 200 -15.91 4.10 -0.14
CA GLY A 200 -15.89 3.08 -1.20
C GLY A 200 -14.73 3.26 -2.17
N ILE A 201 -14.43 4.48 -2.61
CA ILE A 201 -13.30 4.78 -3.51
C ILE A 201 -11.97 4.55 -2.79
N SER A 202 -11.83 4.97 -1.53
CA SER A 202 -10.61 4.74 -0.75
C SER A 202 -10.34 3.25 -0.60
N SER A 203 -11.37 2.49 -0.18
CA SER A 203 -11.28 1.03 -0.03
C SER A 203 -10.90 0.33 -1.34
N ALA A 204 -11.46 0.79 -2.47
CA ALA A 204 -11.12 0.25 -3.78
C ALA A 204 -9.66 0.54 -4.17
N ARG A 205 -9.15 1.76 -3.93
CA ARG A 205 -7.75 2.12 -4.20
C ARG A 205 -6.78 1.31 -3.34
N GLU A 206 -7.07 1.20 -2.04
CA GLU A 206 -6.28 0.39 -1.10
C GLU A 206 -6.20 -1.08 -1.52
N ALA A 207 -7.23 -1.61 -2.18
CA ALA A 207 -7.23 -2.96 -2.73
C ALA A 207 -6.50 -3.07 -4.08
N ILE A 208 -6.63 -2.06 -4.94
CA ILE A 208 -6.06 -2.07 -6.30
C ILE A 208 -4.54 -1.86 -6.28
N ASP A 209 -4.03 -0.96 -5.43
CA ASP A 209 -2.61 -0.60 -5.43
C ASP A 209 -1.69 -1.83 -5.20
N PRO A 210 -1.95 -2.71 -4.21
CA PRO A 210 -1.17 -3.94 -4.04
C PRO A 210 -1.30 -4.93 -5.21
N LEU A 211 -2.46 -4.96 -5.88
CA LEU A 211 -2.70 -5.84 -7.03
C LEU A 211 -1.92 -5.39 -8.28
N LEU A 212 -1.70 -4.08 -8.44
CA LEU A 212 -0.94 -3.52 -9.55
C LEU A 212 0.59 -3.60 -9.36
N GLY A 213 1.05 -3.82 -8.12
CA GLY A 213 2.47 -3.80 -7.78
C GLY A 213 2.86 -2.49 -7.11
N ALA A 214 2.35 -2.26 -5.90
CA ALA A 214 2.70 -1.11 -5.09
C ALA A 214 4.21 -1.05 -4.79
N LYS A 215 4.74 0.18 -4.70
CA LYS A 215 6.12 0.41 -4.27
C LYS A 215 6.31 -0.17 -2.85
N PRO A 216 7.37 -0.96 -2.60
CA PRO A 216 7.68 -1.46 -1.27
C PRO A 216 8.02 -0.30 -0.31
N GLU A 217 7.80 -0.57 0.97
CA GLU A 217 8.10 0.38 2.04
C GLU A 217 9.61 0.71 2.06
N PRO A 218 10.00 1.99 2.14
CA PRO A 218 11.42 2.38 2.19
C PRO A 218 12.19 1.70 3.31
N GLU A 219 11.58 1.57 4.51
CA GLU A 219 12.19 0.90 5.66
C GLU A 219 12.51 -0.58 5.37
N PHE A 220 11.68 -1.26 4.58
CA PHE A 220 11.96 -2.64 4.16
C PHE A 220 13.15 -2.70 3.21
N VAL A 221 13.22 -1.79 2.23
CA VAL A 221 14.31 -1.71 1.26
C VAL A 221 15.63 -1.39 1.95
N ASP A 222 15.64 -0.40 2.84
CA ASP A 222 16.84 0.00 3.59
C ASP A 222 17.35 -1.15 4.46
N ARG A 223 16.46 -1.83 5.19
CA ARG A 223 16.82 -2.97 6.02
C ARG A 223 17.34 -4.16 5.21
N LEU A 224 16.77 -4.42 4.02
CA LEU A 224 17.27 -5.46 3.11
C LEU A 224 18.69 -5.10 2.65
N LYS A 225 18.91 -3.85 2.22
CA LYS A 225 20.21 -3.36 1.76
C LYS A 225 21.28 -3.49 2.84
N GLU A 226 21.00 -3.02 4.05
CA GLU A 226 21.90 -3.18 5.20
C GLU A 226 22.24 -4.65 5.45
N MET A 227 21.22 -5.53 5.44
CA MET A 227 21.42 -6.96 5.66
C MET A 227 22.31 -7.62 4.60
N VAL A 228 22.19 -7.21 3.34
CA VAL A 228 22.98 -7.74 2.21
C VAL A 228 24.43 -7.27 2.29
N LEU A 229 24.65 -5.97 2.45
CA LEU A 229 26.00 -5.38 2.45
C LEU A 229 26.81 -5.73 3.71
N ASP A 230 26.15 -5.93 4.85
CA ASP A 230 26.82 -6.32 6.09
C ASP A 230 27.02 -7.85 6.22
N PHE A 231 26.55 -8.65 5.25
CA PHE A 231 26.57 -10.10 5.37
C PHE A 231 27.97 -10.70 5.24
N ASP A 232 28.68 -10.33 4.18
CA ASP A 232 30.03 -10.82 3.88
C ASP A 232 30.82 -9.78 3.09
N LYS A 233 32.13 -9.71 3.31
CA LYS A 233 33.05 -8.80 2.61
C LYS A 233 33.14 -9.05 1.10
N ASN A 234 32.78 -10.26 0.65
CA ASN A 234 32.79 -10.63 -0.76
C ASN A 234 31.53 -10.15 -1.49
N ILE A 235 30.58 -9.54 -0.79
CA ILE A 235 29.46 -8.82 -1.41
C ILE A 235 29.88 -7.35 -1.50
N LEU A 236 30.20 -6.91 -2.71
CA LEU A 236 30.76 -5.58 -2.99
C LEU A 236 29.65 -4.53 -3.14
N GLY A 237 28.47 -4.97 -3.55
CA GLY A 237 27.36 -4.13 -3.95
C GLY A 237 26.08 -4.93 -4.15
N MET A 238 24.99 -4.19 -4.31
CA MET A 238 23.66 -4.71 -4.60
C MET A 238 23.03 -3.74 -5.60
N HIS A 239 22.38 -4.25 -6.65
CA HIS A 239 21.62 -3.46 -7.63
C HIS A 239 20.42 -4.27 -8.18
N ASP A 240 19.60 -3.65 -9.02
CA ASP A 240 18.40 -4.23 -9.67
C ASP A 240 17.41 -4.90 -8.70
N LEU A 241 17.10 -4.21 -7.60
CA LEU A 241 16.14 -4.71 -6.64
C LEU A 241 14.72 -4.69 -7.22
N MET A 242 14.18 -5.88 -7.40
CA MET A 242 12.77 -6.10 -7.69
C MET A 242 12.07 -6.70 -6.47
N VAL A 243 10.96 -6.09 -6.07
CA VAL A 243 10.11 -6.58 -4.98
C VAL A 243 8.70 -6.78 -5.50
N HIS A 244 8.22 -8.02 -5.47
CA HIS A 244 6.85 -8.37 -5.80
C HIS A 244 6.09 -8.77 -4.54
N ASP A 245 5.01 -8.05 -4.25
CA ASP A 245 4.10 -8.38 -3.16
C ASP A 245 2.95 -9.27 -3.68
N TYR A 246 2.88 -10.51 -3.16
CA TYR A 246 1.84 -11.49 -3.47
C TYR A 246 0.78 -11.60 -2.38
N GLY A 247 0.62 -10.52 -1.60
CA GLY A 247 -0.31 -10.41 -0.49
C GLY A 247 0.40 -10.50 0.86
N PRO A 248 -0.33 -10.24 1.96
CA PRO A 248 0.28 -10.06 3.27
C PRO A 248 1.15 -11.25 3.68
N GLY A 249 2.42 -10.96 4.00
CA GLY A 249 3.40 -11.98 4.42
C GLY A 249 4.01 -12.80 3.28
N HIS A 250 3.68 -12.51 2.02
CA HIS A 250 4.21 -13.21 0.84
C HIS A 250 4.90 -12.22 -0.11
N ARG A 251 6.18 -11.97 0.15
CA ARG A 251 7.01 -11.14 -0.72
C ARG A 251 8.02 -12.00 -1.47
N ILE A 252 8.15 -11.74 -2.76
CA ILE A 252 9.19 -12.32 -3.62
C ILE A 252 10.15 -11.19 -3.97
N VAL A 253 11.43 -11.42 -3.72
CA VAL A 253 12.49 -10.43 -3.90
C VAL A 253 13.51 -11.02 -4.86
N SER A 254 13.97 -10.22 -5.82
CA SER A 254 15.14 -10.55 -6.63
C SER A 254 16.04 -9.34 -6.74
N PHE A 255 17.34 -9.57 -6.74
CA PHE A 255 18.35 -8.53 -6.93
C PHE A 255 19.67 -9.15 -7.39
N HIS A 256 20.57 -8.31 -7.85
CA HIS A 256 21.93 -8.67 -8.20
C HIS A 256 22.87 -8.34 -7.04
N ALA A 257 23.72 -9.29 -6.66
CA ALA A 257 24.78 -9.10 -5.68
C ALA A 257 26.13 -9.09 -6.42
N GLU A 258 26.85 -7.98 -6.30
CA GLU A 258 28.17 -7.82 -6.91
C GLU A 258 29.20 -8.62 -6.10
N VAL A 259 29.97 -9.48 -6.78
CA VAL A 259 31.00 -10.33 -6.17
C VAL A 259 32.32 -10.26 -6.93
N PRO A 260 33.48 -10.59 -6.32
CA PRO A 260 34.75 -10.64 -7.03
C PRO A 260 34.74 -11.64 -8.20
N GLU A 261 35.19 -11.22 -9.39
CA GLU A 261 35.29 -12.10 -10.57
C GLU A 261 36.31 -13.24 -10.41
N ASP A 262 37.31 -13.05 -9.54
CA ASP A 262 38.40 -13.98 -9.26
C ASP A 262 38.11 -14.91 -8.07
N GLY A 263 36.93 -14.77 -7.44
CA GLY A 263 36.51 -15.58 -6.31
C GLY A 263 36.19 -17.03 -6.69
N ASP A 264 36.32 -17.94 -5.72
CA ASP A 264 35.91 -19.34 -5.92
C ASP A 264 34.39 -19.43 -6.07
N MET A 265 33.92 -19.96 -7.20
CA MET A 265 32.49 -20.02 -7.54
C MET A 265 31.67 -20.78 -6.49
N VAL A 266 32.21 -21.84 -5.89
CA VAL A 266 31.50 -22.66 -4.91
C VAL A 266 31.42 -21.93 -3.57
N GLU A 267 32.49 -21.25 -3.17
CA GLU A 267 32.51 -20.41 -1.98
C GLU A 267 31.55 -19.21 -2.09
N LEU A 268 31.59 -18.48 -3.21
CA LEU A 268 30.69 -17.37 -3.47
C LEU A 268 29.22 -17.83 -3.49
N HIS A 269 28.93 -18.96 -4.15
CA HIS A 269 27.58 -19.52 -4.13
C HIS A 269 27.13 -19.91 -2.71
N ASP A 270 28.00 -20.46 -1.87
CA ASP A 270 27.63 -20.77 -0.47
C ASP A 270 27.33 -19.50 0.35
N ILE A 271 28.06 -18.41 0.10
CA ILE A 271 27.76 -17.09 0.71
C ILE A 271 26.35 -16.63 0.31
N ILE A 272 26.03 -16.66 -0.98
CA ILE A 272 24.72 -16.28 -1.51
C ILE A 272 23.61 -17.17 -0.92
N ASP A 273 23.78 -18.49 -0.93
CA ASP A 273 22.84 -19.46 -0.34
C ASP A 273 22.53 -19.15 1.14
N ASN A 274 23.57 -18.80 1.91
CA ASN A 274 23.44 -18.47 3.32
C ASN A 274 22.76 -17.11 3.53
N LEU A 275 23.02 -16.14 2.67
CA LEU A 275 22.33 -14.84 2.65
C LEU A 275 20.84 -15.03 2.34
N GLU A 276 20.49 -15.83 1.33
CA GLU A 276 19.10 -16.14 0.99
C GLU A 276 18.34 -16.75 2.18
N ARG A 277 18.97 -17.70 2.88
CA ARG A 277 18.42 -18.32 4.09
C ARG A 277 18.23 -17.32 5.22
N ARG A 278 19.14 -16.35 5.39
CA ARG A 278 19.05 -15.30 6.40
C ARG A 278 17.89 -14.34 6.09
N ILE A 279 17.81 -13.84 4.86
CA ILE A 279 16.72 -12.97 4.39
C ILE A 279 15.38 -13.67 4.59
N ARG A 280 15.26 -14.94 4.18
CA ARG A 280 14.03 -15.72 4.37
C ARG A 280 13.61 -15.85 5.84
N ARG A 281 14.57 -16.00 6.75
CA ARG A 281 14.31 -16.16 8.19
C ARG A 281 13.94 -14.83 8.86
N GLU A 282 14.64 -13.76 8.53
CA GLU A 282 14.51 -12.46 9.23
C GLU A 282 13.46 -11.53 8.62
N LEU A 283 13.22 -11.64 7.30
CA LEU A 283 12.29 -10.81 6.54
C LEU A 283 11.08 -11.59 6.00
N GLY A 284 11.08 -12.93 6.09
CA GLY A 284 9.95 -13.75 5.63
C GLY A 284 9.76 -13.76 4.11
N CYS A 285 10.76 -13.34 3.34
CA CYS A 285 10.67 -13.22 1.89
C CYS A 285 11.19 -14.48 1.19
N ILE A 286 10.62 -14.81 0.04
CA ILE A 286 11.27 -15.68 -0.93
C ILE A 286 12.24 -14.79 -1.71
N VAL A 287 13.51 -15.14 -1.74
CA VAL A 287 14.54 -14.33 -2.40
C VAL A 287 15.26 -15.18 -3.42
N THR A 288 15.60 -14.56 -4.55
CA THR A 288 16.48 -15.11 -5.57
C THR A 288 17.58 -14.09 -5.82
N ILE A 289 18.83 -14.44 -5.55
CA ILE A 289 19.95 -13.52 -5.75
C ILE A 289 20.72 -13.93 -7.00
N HIS A 290 20.83 -13.02 -7.96
CA HIS A 290 21.75 -13.19 -9.07
C HIS A 290 23.14 -12.80 -8.62
N MET A 291 24.13 -13.65 -8.87
CA MET A 291 25.52 -13.34 -8.58
C MET A 291 26.12 -12.63 -9.79
N ASP A 292 26.56 -11.38 -9.61
CA ASP A 292 27.13 -10.57 -10.67
C ASP A 292 28.64 -10.35 -10.45
N PRO A 293 29.52 -11.01 -11.24
CA PRO A 293 30.96 -10.89 -11.07
C PRO A 293 31.50 -9.52 -11.55
N VAL A 294 32.25 -8.85 -10.69
CA VAL A 294 32.87 -7.55 -10.96
C VAL A 294 34.40 -7.67 -10.93
N ALA A 295 35.05 -7.12 -11.95
CA ALA A 295 36.50 -6.99 -12.02
C ALA A 295 37.03 -5.97 -11.01
N ILE A 296 37.78 -6.43 -10.01
CA ILE A 296 38.34 -5.58 -8.95
C ILE A 296 39.74 -5.05 -9.31
N GLU A 297 40.51 -5.79 -10.11
CA GLU A 297 41.95 -5.55 -10.30
C GLU A 297 42.35 -4.84 -11.61
N ASP A 298 41.42 -4.50 -12.50
CA ASP A 298 41.75 -3.78 -13.75
C ASP A 298 41.77 -2.26 -13.52
N GLU A 299 42.97 -1.71 -13.26
CA GLU A 299 43.21 -0.28 -13.04
C GLU A 299 42.71 0.59 -14.21
N GLU A 300 42.75 0.09 -15.44
CA GLU A 300 42.23 0.80 -16.62
C GLU A 300 40.70 0.85 -16.60
N VAL A 301 40.04 -0.28 -16.27
CA VAL A 301 38.57 -0.34 -16.11
C VAL A 301 38.12 0.58 -14.98
N ALA A 302 38.81 0.58 -13.84
CA ALA A 302 38.46 1.43 -12.70
C ALA A 302 38.56 2.92 -13.05
N VAL A 303 39.63 3.33 -13.75
CA VAL A 303 39.80 4.71 -14.24
C VAL A 303 38.68 5.08 -15.22
N LEU A 304 38.40 4.24 -16.22
CA LEU A 304 37.36 4.51 -17.20
C LEU A 304 35.96 4.55 -16.58
N LYS A 305 35.66 3.64 -15.64
CA LYS A 305 34.42 3.64 -14.86
C LYS A 305 34.24 4.95 -14.11
N ALA A 306 35.28 5.42 -13.40
CA ALA A 306 35.24 6.68 -12.65
C ALA A 306 35.02 7.90 -13.58
N GLU A 307 35.65 7.90 -14.75
CA GLU A 307 35.50 8.97 -15.73
C GLU A 307 34.09 9.04 -16.33
N VAL A 308 33.51 7.88 -16.67
CA VAL A 308 32.11 7.79 -17.13
C VAL A 308 31.14 8.16 -16.03
N LEU A 309 31.36 7.69 -14.80
CA LEU A 309 30.54 8.06 -13.63
C LEU A 309 30.55 9.59 -13.43
N SER A 310 31.71 10.23 -13.56
CA SER A 310 31.83 11.69 -13.49
C SER A 310 31.06 12.41 -14.61
N VAL A 311 31.00 11.85 -15.82
CA VAL A 311 30.18 12.39 -16.92
C VAL A 311 28.70 12.29 -16.57
N ILE A 312 28.25 11.13 -16.10
CA ILE A 312 26.85 10.87 -15.75
C ILE A 312 26.40 11.78 -14.60
N LYS A 313 27.18 11.85 -13.51
CA LYS A 313 26.90 12.75 -12.39
C LYS A 313 26.98 14.23 -12.75
N GLY A 314 27.73 14.58 -13.79
CA GLY A 314 27.76 15.93 -14.35
C GLY A 314 26.50 16.31 -15.15
N LEU A 315 25.77 15.33 -15.68
CA LEU A 315 24.47 15.54 -16.31
C LEU A 315 23.37 15.68 -15.27
N ASP A 316 23.26 14.72 -14.35
CA ASP A 316 22.35 14.79 -13.21
C ASP A 316 22.89 13.92 -12.05
N SER A 317 22.86 14.45 -10.83
CA SER A 317 23.29 13.74 -9.63
C SER A 317 22.44 12.50 -9.32
N HIS A 318 21.19 12.46 -9.81
CA HIS A 318 20.23 11.37 -9.57
C HIS A 318 20.31 10.25 -10.61
N ILE A 319 21.20 10.31 -11.61
CA ILE A 319 21.43 9.17 -12.50
C ILE A 319 22.55 8.32 -11.90
N ASN A 320 22.31 7.02 -11.75
CA ASN A 320 23.34 6.07 -11.34
C ASN A 320 23.74 5.18 -12.52
N MET A 321 24.88 4.51 -12.37
CA MET A 321 25.45 3.63 -13.37
C MET A 321 25.83 2.32 -12.70
N HIS A 322 25.44 1.21 -13.32
CA HIS A 322 25.74 -0.15 -12.89
C HIS A 322 26.28 -0.97 -14.09
N ASP A 323 26.75 -2.19 -13.84
CA ASP A 323 27.16 -3.18 -14.87
C ASP A 323 28.22 -2.71 -15.88
N PHE A 324 29.10 -1.81 -15.43
CA PHE A 324 30.14 -1.23 -16.28
C PHE A 324 31.20 -2.27 -16.68
N ARG A 325 31.33 -2.48 -18.00
CA ARG A 325 32.34 -3.34 -18.61
C ARG A 325 32.90 -2.75 -19.91
N ILE A 326 34.06 -3.27 -20.32
CA ILE A 326 34.79 -2.79 -21.50
C ILE A 326 34.91 -3.91 -22.53
N ILE A 327 34.47 -3.63 -23.76
CA ILE A 327 34.66 -4.51 -24.91
C ILE A 327 35.63 -3.84 -25.89
N ARG A 328 36.84 -4.40 -26.01
CA ARG A 328 37.88 -3.89 -26.90
C ARG A 328 37.68 -4.43 -28.32
N GLY A 329 37.65 -3.53 -29.31
CA GLY A 329 37.58 -3.87 -30.74
C GLY A 329 38.73 -3.25 -31.53
N ASP A 330 38.95 -3.73 -32.76
CA ASP A 330 40.08 -3.30 -33.60
C ASP A 330 40.04 -1.82 -34.02
N THR A 331 38.87 -1.19 -33.95
CA THR A 331 38.64 0.20 -34.39
C THR A 331 38.20 1.15 -33.28
N HIS A 332 37.57 0.62 -32.23
CA HIS A 332 37.02 1.40 -31.13
C HIS A 332 36.83 0.50 -29.89
N THR A 333 36.69 1.13 -28.75
CA THR A 333 36.40 0.49 -27.46
C THR A 333 34.96 0.81 -27.06
N ASN A 334 34.17 -0.22 -26.80
CA ASN A 334 32.81 -0.06 -26.27
C ASN A 334 32.84 -0.08 -24.74
N LEU A 335 32.27 0.95 -24.15
CA LEU A 335 31.97 1.06 -22.73
C LEU A 335 30.50 0.68 -22.57
N VAL A 336 30.24 -0.49 -22.01
CA VAL A 336 28.88 -1.02 -21.85
C VAL A 336 28.49 -0.90 -20.39
N PHE A 337 27.35 -0.29 -20.12
CA PHE A 337 26.85 -0.07 -18.77
C PHE A 337 25.38 0.30 -18.80
N ASP A 338 24.72 0.10 -17.68
CA ASP A 338 23.31 0.41 -17.55
C ASP A 338 23.15 1.65 -16.67
N ILE A 339 22.14 2.48 -16.96
CA ILE A 339 21.86 3.68 -16.17
C ILE A 339 20.48 3.59 -15.53
N ALA A 340 20.43 3.89 -14.23
CA ALA A 340 19.19 4.05 -13.50
C ALA A 340 18.75 5.52 -13.53
N VAL A 341 17.64 5.80 -14.21
CA VAL A 341 17.07 7.14 -14.39
C VAL A 341 15.74 7.26 -13.62
N PRO A 342 15.51 8.36 -12.87
CA PRO A 342 14.23 8.55 -12.20
C PRO A 342 13.02 8.49 -13.14
N PHE A 343 11.92 7.84 -12.73
CA PHE A 343 10.68 7.81 -13.51
C PHE A 343 10.14 9.20 -13.90
N GLY A 344 10.38 10.21 -13.07
CA GLY A 344 9.99 11.60 -13.33
C GLY A 344 10.87 12.36 -14.32
N TYR A 345 11.90 11.72 -14.89
CA TYR A 345 12.82 12.36 -15.83
C TYR A 345 12.15 12.52 -17.20
N ILE A 346 12.01 13.78 -17.62
CA ILE A 346 11.21 14.17 -18.80
C ILE A 346 11.95 13.88 -20.11
N THR A 347 13.29 13.91 -20.07
CA THR A 347 14.14 13.69 -21.23
C THR A 347 13.98 12.27 -21.77
N SER A 348 14.03 12.12 -23.10
CA SER A 348 13.95 10.81 -23.74
C SER A 348 15.21 9.99 -23.46
N ASP A 349 15.07 8.67 -23.43
CA ASP A 349 16.21 7.76 -23.18
C ASP A 349 17.30 7.96 -24.26
N ASP A 350 16.88 8.15 -25.51
CA ASP A 350 17.77 8.47 -26.64
C ASP A 350 18.57 9.75 -26.42
N ASP A 351 17.94 10.82 -25.92
CA ASP A 351 18.62 12.10 -25.66
C ASP A 351 19.64 11.98 -24.53
N ILE A 352 19.32 11.22 -23.47
CA ILE A 352 20.25 10.94 -22.36
C ILE A 352 21.45 10.16 -22.89
N CYS A 353 21.21 9.07 -23.62
CA CYS A 353 22.26 8.24 -24.20
C CYS A 353 23.16 9.04 -25.15
N ASN A 354 22.57 9.90 -25.99
CA ASN A 354 23.32 10.78 -26.89
C ASN A 354 24.17 11.80 -26.13
N ALA A 355 23.63 12.40 -25.07
CA ALA A 355 24.36 13.35 -24.23
C ALA A 355 25.53 12.69 -23.51
N ILE A 356 25.33 11.49 -22.94
CA ILE A 356 26.41 10.71 -22.31
C ILE A 356 27.48 10.36 -23.34
N GLN A 357 27.10 9.82 -24.50
CA GLN A 357 28.02 9.46 -25.58
C GLN A 357 28.86 10.66 -26.06
N GLU A 358 28.25 11.84 -26.23
CA GLU A 358 28.97 13.04 -26.65
C GLU A 358 29.97 13.50 -25.60
N ASN A 359 29.58 13.50 -24.32
CA ASN A 359 30.44 13.93 -23.22
C ASN A 359 31.57 12.93 -22.94
N VAL A 360 31.29 11.62 -23.04
CA VAL A 360 32.31 10.56 -22.97
C VAL A 360 33.34 10.74 -24.07
N ARG A 361 32.93 10.96 -25.33
CA ARG A 361 33.87 11.21 -26.43
C ARG A 361 34.69 12.49 -26.26
N LYS A 362 34.09 13.54 -25.70
CA LYS A 362 34.81 14.79 -25.39
C LYS A 362 35.87 14.59 -24.32
N LYS A 363 35.60 13.74 -23.32
CA LYS A 363 36.47 13.52 -22.17
C LYS A 363 37.54 12.47 -22.41
N LEU A 364 37.16 11.30 -22.95
CA LEU A 364 38.01 10.12 -23.12
C LEU A 364 38.56 9.98 -24.55
N GLY A 365 37.94 10.62 -25.54
CA GLY A 365 38.37 10.62 -26.94
C GLY A 365 37.41 9.91 -27.89
N LYS A 366 37.60 10.14 -29.20
CA LYS A 366 36.65 9.69 -30.24
C LYS A 366 36.57 8.17 -30.45
N ASN A 367 37.53 7.41 -29.91
CA ASN A 367 37.59 5.96 -30.06
C ASN A 367 36.78 5.22 -28.98
N TYR A 368 36.19 5.94 -28.01
CA TYR A 368 35.29 5.37 -27.00
C TYR A 368 33.83 5.55 -27.40
N TYR A 369 33.07 4.48 -27.30
CA TYR A 369 31.65 4.43 -27.64
C TYR A 369 30.88 3.85 -26.46
N THR A 370 29.80 4.50 -26.05
CA THR A 370 28.92 4.00 -25.01
C THR A 370 27.82 3.13 -25.60
N VAL A 371 27.58 1.98 -25.00
CA VAL A 371 26.40 1.14 -25.23
C VAL A 371 25.64 1.14 -23.92
N ILE A 372 24.47 1.78 -23.92
CA ILE A 372 23.75 2.12 -22.68
C ILE A 372 22.37 1.49 -22.73
N GLU A 373 22.04 0.70 -21.71
CA GLU A 373 20.66 0.33 -21.39
C GLU A 373 20.12 1.33 -20.35
N VAL A 374 18.87 1.76 -20.52
CA VAL A 374 18.26 2.78 -19.67
C VAL A 374 17.14 2.13 -18.88
N ASP A 375 17.39 1.97 -17.59
CA ASP A 375 16.39 1.51 -16.65
C ASP A 375 15.74 2.71 -15.97
N ARG A 376 14.42 2.75 -16.03
CA ARG A 376 13.66 3.72 -15.24
C ARG A 376 13.40 3.10 -13.88
N ASP A 377 14.10 3.61 -12.88
CA ASP A 377 14.06 3.05 -11.53
C ASP A 377 13.69 4.12 -10.47
N ASN A 378 12.95 3.68 -9.46
CA ASN A 378 12.64 4.42 -8.25
C ASN A 378 13.65 4.14 -7.12
N TYR A 379 14.53 3.14 -7.24
CA TYR A 379 15.55 2.80 -6.25
C TYR A 379 16.91 3.42 -6.56
N ILE A 380 16.89 4.71 -6.87
CA ILE A 380 18.03 5.57 -7.22
C ILE A 380 19.10 5.68 -6.10
N ASN A 381 18.97 4.92 -5.01
CA ASN A 381 19.95 4.87 -3.93
C ASN A 381 20.44 3.44 -3.65
N ILE A 382 20.20 2.48 -4.55
CA ILE A 382 20.77 1.14 -4.43
C ILE A 382 22.16 1.13 -5.05
#